data_AF-A0A920PF53-F1
#
_entry.id   AF-A0A920PF53-F1
#
_cell.length_a   1.000
_cell.length_b   1.000
_cell.length_c   1.000
_cell.angle_alpha   90.00
_cell.angle_beta   90.00
_cell.angle_gamma   90.00
#
_symmetry.space_group_name_H-M   'P 1'
#
loop_
_entity.id
_entity.type
_entity.pdbx_description
1 polymer ?
#
loop_
_entity_poly.entity_id
_entity_poly.type
_entity_poly.pdbx_seq_one_letter_code
_entity_poly.pdbx_strand_id
1 'polypeptide(L)' 'MGLGLQAEHERYLSEKLFKKPIIVFNYPEKIKSFYMKLNEDGKTVRAMDVFSQN' A
#
# COMPACT_ATOMS: atom_id res chain seq x y z
N MET A 1 -14.27 -4.47 4.98
CA MET A 1 -13.88 -3.81 3.71
C MET A 1 -12.41 -3.46 3.83
N GLY A 2 -11.58 -3.69 2.81
CA GLY A 2 -10.17 -3.29 2.88
C GLY A 2 -10.12 -1.77 2.99
N LEU A 3 -9.66 -1.21 4.10
CA LEU A 3 -9.40 0.22 4.19
C LEU A 3 -8.00 0.48 3.64
N GLY A 4 -7.84 1.59 2.92
CA GLY A 4 -6.50 2.10 2.60
C GLY A 4 -5.71 2.39 3.87
N LEU A 5 -4.38 2.39 3.77
CA LEU A 5 -3.55 2.85 4.87
C LEU A 5 -3.85 4.33 5.12
N GLN A 6 -3.97 4.68 6.40
CA GLN A 6 -4.08 6.07 6.83
C GLN A 6 -2.67 6.58 7.15
N ALA A 7 -2.48 7.90 7.10
CA ALA A 7 -1.18 8.53 7.34
C ALA A 7 -0.52 8.11 8.67
N GLU A 8 -1.30 7.83 9.71
CA GLU A 8 -0.77 7.31 10.99
C GLU A 8 -0.10 5.93 10.83
N HIS A 9 -0.73 5.02 10.09
CA HIS A 9 -0.19 3.69 9.83
C HIS A 9 1.08 3.77 8.98
N GLU A 10 1.12 4.66 7.98
CA GLU A 10 2.29 4.87 7.12
C GLU A 10 3.50 5.37 7.92
N ARG A 11 3.28 6.34 8.81
CA ARG A 11 4.31 6.85 9.73
C ARG A 11 4.75 5.78 10.72
N TYR A 12 3.83 5.01 11.29
CA TYR A 12 4.21 3.93 12.20
C TYR A 12 5.13 2.90 11.51
N LEU A 13 4.78 2.47 10.30
CA LEU A 13 5.59 1.52 9.53
C LEU A 13 6.97 2.09 9.20
N SER A 14 7.05 3.30 8.65
CA SER A 14 8.31 3.89 8.19
C SER A 14 9.20 4.44 9.32
N GLU A 15 8.62 5.04 10.36
CA GLU A 15 9.36 5.73 11.44
C GLU A 15 9.56 4.89 12.70
N LYS A 16 8.60 4.04 13.07
CA LYS A 16 8.64 3.30 14.34
C LYS A 16 9.09 1.86 14.16
N LEU A 17 8.46 1.14 13.23
CA LEU A 17 8.68 -0.29 13.04
C LEU A 17 9.95 -0.57 12.25
N PHE A 18 10.04 -0.05 11.02
CA PHE A 18 11.15 -0.38 10.12
C PHE A 18 12.28 0.65 10.10
N LYS A 19 12.00 1.90 10.49
CA LYS A 19 12.98 3.01 10.57
C LYS A 19 13.74 3.24 9.25
N LYS A 20 13.07 3.00 8.12
CA LYS A 20 13.60 3.04 6.75
C LYS A 20 12.47 3.38 5.78
N PRO A 21 12.76 3.83 4.55
CA PRO A 21 11.75 3.92 3.50
C PRO A 21 11.09 2.57 3.23
N ILE A 22 9.77 2.56 3.06
CA ILE A 22 8.95 1.35 2.86
C ILE A 22 8.17 1.46 1.57
N ILE A 23 8.09 0.35 0.84
CA ILE A 23 7.23 0.20 -0.33
C ILE A 23 6.14 -0.80 0.02
N VAL A 24 4.89 -0.37 -0.04
CA VAL A 24 3.73 -1.27 0.08
C VAL A 24 3.17 -1.51 -1.30
N PHE A 25 2.93 -2.78 -1.63
CA PHE A 25 2.48 -3.21 -2.95
C PHE A 25 1.37 -4.25 -2.86
N ASN A 26 0.72 -4.55 -3.99
CA ASN A 26 -0.41 -5.49 -4.10
C ASN A 26 -1.62 -5.09 -3.25
N TYR A 27 -2.11 -3.87 -3.47
CA TYR A 27 -3.33 -3.39 -2.81
C TYR A 27 -4.56 -4.17 -3.27
N PRO A 28 -5.59 -4.33 -2.41
CA PRO A 28 -6.86 -4.93 -2.80
C PRO A 28 -7.49 -4.19 -3.99
N GLU A 29 -7.95 -4.93 -5.00
CA GLU A 29 -8.56 -4.38 -6.22
C GLU A 29 -9.72 -3.43 -5.89
N LYS A 30 -10.55 -3.81 -4.93
CA LYS A 30 -11.79 -3.11 -4.54
C LYS A 30 -11.59 -1.68 -4.02
N ILE A 31 -10.35 -1.27 -3.73
CA ILE A 31 -10.03 0.06 -3.19
C ILE A 31 -9.06 0.87 -4.05
N LYS A 32 -8.76 0.42 -5.26
CA LYS A 32 -7.91 1.13 -6.20
C LYS A 32 -8.65 1.33 -7.53
N SER A 33 -8.08 2.15 -8.40
CA SER A 33 -8.73 2.53 -9.66
C SER A 33 -8.84 1.37 -10.64
N PHE A 34 -9.94 1.34 -11.40
CA PHE A 34 -10.27 0.26 -12.36
C PHE A 34 -9.22 0.01 -13.45
N TYR A 35 -8.34 0.98 -13.73
CA TYR A 35 -7.30 0.85 -14.75
C TYR A 35 -6.05 0.13 -14.22
N MET A 36 -5.95 -0.15 -12.92
CA MET A 36 -4.81 -0.87 -12.37
C MET A 36 -4.90 -2.35 -12.75
N LYS A 37 -3.78 -2.93 -13.18
CA LYS A 37 -3.71 -4.32 -13.63
C LYS A 37 -3.99 -5.29 -12.47
N LEU A 38 -5.00 -6.15 -12.62
CA LEU A 38 -5.28 -7.25 -11.70
C LEU A 38 -4.12 -8.25 -11.67
N ASN A 39 -3.73 -8.70 -10.48
CA ASN A 39 -2.74 -9.75 -10.29
C ASN A 39 -3.35 -11.14 -10.52
N GLU A 40 -2.49 -12.15 -10.63
CA GLU A 40 -2.89 -13.55 -10.85
C GLU A 40 -3.74 -14.12 -9.70
N ASP A 41 -3.64 -13.52 -8.50
CA ASP A 41 -4.46 -13.90 -7.34
C ASP A 41 -5.94 -13.50 -7.46
N GLY A 42 -6.30 -12.68 -8.45
CA GLY A 42 -7.65 -12.18 -8.68
C GLY A 42 -8.20 -11.28 -7.55
N LYS A 43 -7.36 -10.83 -6.63
CA LYS A 43 -7.74 -10.09 -5.41
C LYS A 43 -7.01 -8.76 -5.27
N THR A 44 -5.79 -8.67 -5.78
CA THR A 44 -4.95 -7.48 -5.67
C THR A 44 -4.62 -6.90 -7.04
N VAL A 45 -4.26 -5.63 -7.07
CA VAL A 45 -3.79 -4.94 -8.27
C VAL A 45 -2.32 -4.58 -8.17
N ARG A 46 -1.65 -4.41 -9.32
CA ARG A 46 -0.28 -3.91 -9.44
C ARG A 46 -0.19 -2.42 -9.09
N ALA A 47 -0.41 -2.12 -7.82
CA ALA A 47 -0.25 -0.81 -7.21
C ALA A 47 0.94 -0.83 -6.25
N MET A 48 1.63 0.29 -6.12
CA MET A 48 2.66 0.52 -5.12
C MET A 48 2.52 1.92 -4.53
N ASP A 49 2.73 2.05 -3.22
CA ASP A 49 2.88 3.33 -2.52
C ASP A 49 4.23 3.32 -1.79
N VAL A 50 4.95 4.45 -1.83
CA VAL A 50 6.29 4.61 -1.23
C VAL A 50 6.19 5.56 -0.05
N PHE A 51 6.59 5.09 1.12
CA PHE A 51 6.63 5.86 2.36
C PHE A 51 8.09 6.13 2.73
N SER A 52 8.53 7.38 2.62
CA SER A 52 9.86 7.82 3.09
C SER A 52 9.73 8.71 4.31
N GLN A 53 10.73 8.69 5.19
CA GLN A 53 10.89 9.74 6.18
C GLN A 53 11.29 11.03 5.43
N ASN A 54 10.64 12.14 5.77
CA ASN A 54 11.01 13.47 5.29
C ASN A 54 12.19 14.01 6.10
#